data_AF-X1DY65-F1
#
_entry.id   AF-X1DY65-F1
#
_cell.length_a   1.000
_cell.length_b   1.000
_cell.length_c   1.000
_cell.angle_alpha   90.00
_cell.angle_beta   90.00
_cell.angle_gamma   90.00
#
_symmetry.space_group_name_H-M   'P 1'
#
loop_
_entity.id
_entity.type
_entity.pdbx_description
1 polymer ?
#
loop_
_entity_poly.entity_id
_entity_poly.type
_entity_poly.pdbx_seq_one_letter_code
_entity_poly.pdbx_strand_id
1 'polypeptide(L)' 'MTRLKGQIGVKLKEKTIELLDIYTKIERRNRSQTVRIILEDYLESPEVQQLIEEYNKKEKEVKK' A
#
# COMPACT_ATOMS: atom_id res chain seq x y z
N MET A 1 3.14 3.44 21.72
CA MET A 1 3.96 3.34 20.48
C MET A 1 3.77 4.61 19.68
N THR A 2 4.82 5.42 19.51
CA THR A 2 4.77 6.65 18.71
C THR A 2 4.90 6.27 17.23
N ARG A 3 3.87 6.51 16.41
CA ARG A 3 3.92 6.25 14.95
C ARG A 3 4.85 7.28 14.29
N LEU A 4 5.99 6.84 13.77
CA LEU A 4 6.77 7.62 12.80
C LEU A 4 5.95 7.71 11.49
N LYS A 5 5.58 8.92 11.06
CA LYS A 5 5.01 9.14 9.73
C LYS A 5 6.14 9.06 8.69
N GLY A 6 6.40 7.86 8.17
CA GLY A 6 7.30 7.69 7.03
C GLY A 6 6.68 8.29 5.76
N GLN A 7 7.47 9.02 4.97
CA GLN A 7 7.10 9.46 3.63
C GLN A 7 7.77 8.54 2.61
N ILE A 8 6.96 7.97 1.70
CA ILE A 8 7.45 7.10 0.62
C ILE A 8 6.98 7.70 -0.70
N GLY A 9 7.91 7.90 -1.64
CA GLY A 9 7.59 8.25 -3.01
C GLY A 9 7.35 6.99 -3.84
N VAL A 10 6.24 6.93 -4.57
CA VAL A 10 5.91 5.80 -5.45
C VAL A 10 5.79 6.26 -6.89
N LYS A 11 6.33 5.47 -7.83
CA LYS A 11 6.12 5.68 -9.27
C LYS A 11 4.94 4.81 -9.71
N LEU A 12 3.91 5.46 -10.25
CA LEU A 12 2.74 4.80 -10.80
C LEU A 12 2.68 5.01 -12.30
N LYS A 13 2.01 4.11 -13.02
CA LYS A 13 1.70 4.31 -14.44
C LYS A 13 0.79 5.53 -14.59
N GLU A 14 0.92 6.25 -15.69
CA GLU A 14 0.15 7.49 -15.96
C GLU A 14 -1.37 7.26 -15.83
N LYS A 15 -1.90 6.22 -16.48
CA LYS A 15 -3.31 5.81 -16.36
C LYS A 15 -3.75 5.57 -14.91
N THR A 16 -2.87 5.04 -14.05
CA THR A 16 -3.17 4.82 -12.63
C THR A 16 -3.25 6.14 -11.87
N ILE A 17 -2.43 7.12 -12.23
CA ILE A 17 -2.47 8.47 -11.63
C ILE A 17 -3.78 9.16 -12.01
N GLU A 18 -4.20 9.07 -13.28
CA GLU A 18 -5.47 9.64 -13.74
C GLU A 18 -6.67 9.05 -12.99
N LEU A 19 -6.72 7.71 -12.84
CA LEU A 19 -7.77 7.05 -12.06
C LEU A 19 -7.72 7.50 -10.60
N LEU A 20 -6.54 7.55 -9.99
CA LEU A 20 -6.37 8.03 -8.62
C LEU A 20 -6.91 9.46 -8.46
N ASP A 21 -6.66 10.35 -9.42
CA ASP A 21 -7.17 11.72 -9.41
C ASP A 21 -8.70 11.79 -9.45
N ILE A 22 -9.33 10.95 -10.28
CA ILE A 22 -10.79 10.86 -10.33
C ILE A 22 -11.33 10.41 -8.98
N TYR A 23 -10.77 9.34 -8.40
CA TYR A 23 -11.20 8.82 -7.10
C TYR A 23 -11.00 9.82 -5.96
N THR A 24 -9.88 10.55 -5.95
CA THR A 24 -9.61 11.58 -4.93
C THR A 24 -10.65 12.71 -4.96
N LYS A 25 -11.13 13.10 -6.15
CA LYS A 25 -12.20 14.09 -6.32
C LYS A 25 -13.55 13.58 -5.82
N ILE A 26 -13.90 12.35 -6.17
CA ILE A 26 -15.17 11.71 -5.75
C ILE A 26 -15.22 11.61 -4.23
N GLU A 27 -14.16 11.08 -3.62
CA GLU A 27 -14.07 10.82 -2.19
C GLU A 27 -13.72 12.06 -1.36
N ARG A 28 -13.44 13.20 -2.01
CA ARG A 28 -12.95 14.45 -1.38
C ARG A 28 -11.76 14.22 -0.44
N ARG A 29 -10.79 13.41 -0.89
CA ARG A 29 -9.57 13.03 -0.16
C ARG A 29 -8.32 13.42 -0.95
N ASN A 30 -7.17 13.49 -0.30
CA ASN A 30 -5.91 13.64 -1.03
C ASN A 30 -5.37 12.29 -1.53
N ARG A 31 -4.47 12.33 -2.52
CA ARG A 31 -3.86 11.13 -3.13
C ARG A 31 -3.28 10.16 -2.10
N SER A 32 -2.56 10.66 -1.10
CA SER A 32 -1.93 9.81 -0.08
C SER A 32 -2.96 9.08 0.79
N GLN A 33 -4.06 9.74 1.15
CA GLN A 33 -5.16 9.11 1.88
C GLN A 33 -5.85 8.05 1.04
N THR A 34 -6.14 8.35 -0.22
CA THR A 34 -6.79 7.40 -1.13
C THR A 34 -5.91 6.17 -1.38
N VAL A 35 -4.61 6.36 -1.66
CA VAL A 35 -3.66 5.25 -1.82
C VAL A 35 -3.56 4.43 -0.54
N ARG A 36 -3.56 5.08 0.63
CA ARG A 36 -3.53 4.37 1.92
C ARG A 36 -4.73 3.45 2.08
N ILE A 37 -5.94 3.93 1.82
CA ILE A 37 -7.17 3.13 1.94
C ILE A 37 -7.11 1.93 0.99
N ILE A 38 -6.77 2.17 -0.29
CA ILE A 38 -6.64 1.10 -1.28
C ILE A 38 -5.63 0.05 -0.84
N LEU A 39 -4.50 0.46 -0.26
CA LEU A 39 -3.48 -0.46 0.24
C LEU A 39 -3.95 -1.20 1.50
N GLU A 40 -4.64 -0.53 2.42
CA GLU A 40 -5.22 -1.18 3.61
C GLU A 40 -6.20 -2.28 3.18
N ASP A 41 -7.11 -1.99 2.25
CA ASP A 41 -8.06 -2.98 1.70
C ASP A 41 -7.32 -4.13 0.98
N TYR A 42 -6.30 -3.82 0.18
CA TYR A 42 -5.54 -4.83 -0.54
C TYR A 42 -4.72 -5.73 0.39
N LEU A 43 -4.20 -5.18 1.48
CA LEU A 43 -3.46 -5.94 2.50
C LEU A 43 -4.37 -6.93 3.23
N GLU A 44 -5.68 -6.70 3.33
CA GLU A 44 -6.63 -7.65 3.92
C GLU A 44 -6.95 -8.84 3.00
N SER A 45 -6.52 -8.81 1.72
CA SER A 45 -6.67 -9.95 0.81
C SER A 45 -5.91 -11.19 1.32
N PRO A 46 -6.56 -12.38 1.36
CA PRO A 46 -5.90 -13.63 1.74
C PRO A 46 -4.63 -13.93 0.91
N GLU A 47 -4.63 -13.58 -0.37
CA GLU A 47 -3.51 -13.80 -1.29
C GLU A 47 -2.29 -12.96 -0.88
N VAL A 48 -2.54 -11.71 -0.50
CA VAL A 48 -1.49 -10.77 -0.09
C VAL A 48 -0.95 -11.15 1.28
N GLN A 49 -1.82 -11.57 2.19
CA GLN A 49 -1.42 -12.10 3.50
C GLN A 49 -0.49 -13.32 3.35
N GLN A 50 -0.83 -14.27 2.46
CA GLN A 50 0.05 -15.41 2.16
C GLN A 50 1.42 -14.97 1.62
N LEU A 51 1.45 -14.02 0.68
CA LEU A 51 2.71 -13.49 0.15
C LEU A 51 3.58 -12.82 1.23
N ILE A 52 2.96 -12.08 2.15
CA ILE A 52 3.64 -11.46 3.29
C ILE A 52 4.20 -12.53 4.23
N GLU A 53 3.43 -13.58 4.52
CA GLU A 53 3.89 -14.71 5.35
C GLU A 53 5.08 -15.44 4.70
N GLU A 54 5.00 -15.74 3.39
CA GLU A 54 6.10 -16.37 2.65
C GLU A 54 7.37 -15.52 2.67
N TYR A 55 7.24 -14.22 2.43
CA TYR A 55 8.36 -13.28 2.50
C TYR A 55 9.00 -13.28 3.89
N ASN A 56 8.20 -13.18 4.94
CA ASN A 56 8.66 -13.18 6.33
C ASN A 56 9.34 -14.49 6.72
N LYS A 57 8.86 -15.63 6.20
CA LYS A 57 9.49 -16.93 6.40
C LYS A 57 10.89 -16.97 5.80
N LYS A 58 11.03 -16.54 4.53
CA LYS A 58 12.32 -16.46 3.84
C LYS A 58 13.30 -15.52 4.55
N GLU A 59 12.84 -14.36 5.01
CA GLU A 59 13.71 -13.41 5.72
C GLU A 59 14.28 -13.99 7.03
N LYS A 60 13.50 -14.80 7.76
CA LYS A 60 13.95 -15.48 8.99
C LYS A 60 14.96 -16.59 8.73
N GLU A 61 14.88 -17.26 7.58
CA GLU A 61 15.86 -18.29 7.17
C GLU A 61 17.20 -17.67 6.78
N VAL A 62 17.21 -16.48 6.17
CA VAL A 62 18.44 -15.77 5.75
C VAL A 62 19.21 -15.14 6.91
N LYS A 63 18.56 -14.85 8.05
CA LYS A 63 19.19 -14.25 9.23
C LYS A 63 19.78 -15.25 10.24
N LYS A 64 19.78 -16.55 9.93
CA LYS A 64 20.43 -17.62 10.71
C LYS A 64 21.81 -17.95 10.15
#